data_AF-A0A9D1J694-F1
#
_entry.id   AF-A0A9D1J694-F1
#
_cell.length_a   1.000
_cell.length_b   1.000
_cell.length_c   1.000
_cell.angle_alpha   90.00
_cell.angle_beta   90.00
_cell.angle_gamma   90.00
#
_symmetry.space_group_name_H-M   'P 1'
#
loop_
_entity.id
_entity.type
_entity.pdbx_description
1 polymer ?
#
loop_
_entity_poly.entity_id
_entity_poly.type
_entity_poly.pdbx_seq_one_letter_code
_entity_poly.pdbx_strand_id
1 'polypeptide(L)'
;MRNFLYETGRYLLFLKQVFTRPEKWRLLLRQFVTETGKLVLGSIPLIALISVFIGAVLVIQTANNMTSPLLPKMYIGYMARESLILEFCSTMVCLILAGKIGSSISSELGTMRITEQIDAMEMMGVNSANFLVLPKILSTTML
;
A
#
# COMPACT_ATOMS: atom_id res chain seq x y z
N MET A 1 -11.76 -24.86 14.04
CA MET A 1 -10.68 -24.21 14.82
C MET A 1 -9.28 -24.73 14.49
N ARG A 2 -9.04 -26.06 14.40
CA ARG A 2 -7.70 -26.63 14.13
C ARG A 2 -7.05 -26.15 12.83
N ASN A 3 -7.82 -25.95 11.76
CA ASN A 3 -7.28 -25.46 10.48
C ASN A 3 -6.86 -23.99 10.53
N PHE A 4 -7.52 -23.15 11.32
CA PHE A 4 -7.16 -21.74 11.43
C PHE A 4 -5.78 -21.57 12.07
N LEU A 5 -5.52 -22.25 13.21
CA LEU A 5 -4.19 -22.23 13.83
C LEU A 5 -3.10 -22.79 12.92
N TYR A 6 -3.41 -23.81 12.12
CA TYR A 6 -2.44 -24.40 11.19
C TYR A 6 -2.06 -23.42 10.08
N GLU A 7 -3.03 -22.74 9.45
CA GLU A 7 -2.73 -21.74 8.42
C GLU A 7 -2.02 -20.51 8.97
N THR A 8 -2.43 -20.03 10.14
CA THR A 8 -1.71 -18.93 10.80
C THR A 8 -0.27 -19.32 11.13
N GLY A 9 -0.05 -20.54 11.63
CA GLY A 9 1.31 -21.06 11.90
C GLY A 9 2.17 -21.16 10.64
N ARG A 10 1.60 -21.65 9.54
CA ARG A 10 2.28 -21.73 8.24
C ARG A 10 2.66 -20.34 7.72
N TYR A 11 1.75 -19.38 7.82
CA TYR A 11 1.99 -17.99 7.43
C TYR A 11 3.10 -17.35 8.28
N LEU A 12 3.12 -17.58 9.59
CA LEU A 12 4.18 -17.07 10.47
C LEU A 12 5.56 -17.66 10.12
N LEU A 13 5.61 -18.95 9.80
CA LEU A 13 6.85 -19.61 9.36
C LEU A 13 7.33 -19.05 8.01
N PHE A 14 6.42 -18.81 7.07
CA PHE A 14 6.72 -18.14 5.81
C PHE A 14 7.27 -16.72 6.05
N LEU A 15 6.63 -15.94 6.92
CA LEU A 15 7.09 -14.60 7.26
C LEU A 15 8.50 -14.62 7.85
N LYS A 16 8.80 -15.59 8.71
CA LYS A 16 10.15 -15.80 9.25
C LYS A 16 11.17 -16.11 8.14
N GLN A 17 10.80 -16.88 7.14
CA GLN A 17 11.66 -17.16 5.98
C GLN A 17 11.93 -15.91 5.13
N VAL A 18 10.93 -15.03 4.97
CA VAL A 18 11.11 -13.76 4.25
C VAL A 18 12.20 -12.90 4.90
N PHE A 19 12.21 -12.77 6.23
CA PHE A 19 13.19 -11.97 6.98
C PHE A 19 14.55 -12.66 7.23
N THR A 20 14.83 -13.80 6.59
CA THR A 20 16.17 -14.42 6.66
C THR A 20 17.23 -13.55 5.98
N ARG A 21 18.51 -13.78 6.27
CA ARG A 21 19.60 -12.94 5.73
C ARG A 21 19.61 -12.99 4.21
N PRO A 22 19.57 -11.84 3.50
CA PRO A 22 19.62 -11.82 2.05
C PRO A 22 21.01 -12.22 1.56
N GLU A 23 21.06 -13.12 0.56
CA GLU A 23 22.31 -13.63 0.00
C GLU A 23 23.09 -12.55 -0.79
N LYS A 24 22.38 -11.58 -1.38
CA LYS A 24 22.97 -10.53 -2.24
C LYS A 24 22.28 -9.17 -2.08
N TRP A 25 22.76 -8.36 -1.14
CA TRP A 25 22.25 -7.01 -0.84
C TRP A 25 22.12 -6.08 -2.06
N ARG A 26 23.06 -6.14 -3.00
CA ARG A 26 23.06 -5.26 -4.18
C ARG A 26 21.91 -5.57 -5.15
N LEU A 27 21.55 -6.84 -5.30
CA LEU A 27 20.39 -7.24 -6.10
C LEU A 27 19.09 -6.82 -5.43
N LEU A 28 19.01 -6.99 -4.11
CA LEU A 28 17.84 -6.63 -3.32
C LEU A 28 17.53 -5.12 -3.40
N LEU A 29 18.57 -4.27 -3.27
CA LEU A 29 18.41 -2.82 -3.39
C LEU A 29 17.98 -2.40 -4.80
N ARG A 30 18.56 -3.02 -5.84
CA ARG A 30 18.14 -2.74 -7.22
C ARG A 30 16.68 -3.09 -7.41
N GLN A 31 16.27 -4.28 -6.97
CA GLN A 31 14.90 -4.76 -7.10
C GLN A 31 13.93 -3.88 -6.30
N PHE A 32 14.27 -3.54 -5.06
CA PHE A 32 13.54 -2.57 -4.24
C PHE A 32 13.28 -1.24 -4.98
N VAL A 33 14.31 -0.62 -5.55
CA VAL A 33 14.14 0.65 -6.29
C VAL A 33 13.21 0.50 -7.49
N THR A 34 13.32 -0.63 -8.20
CA THR A 34 12.50 -0.89 -9.39
C THR A 34 11.03 -1.12 -9.03
N GLU A 35 10.79 -1.90 -7.97
CA GLU A 35 9.46 -2.20 -7.42
C GLU A 35 8.80 -0.94 -6.86
N THR A 36 9.51 -0.19 -6.02
CA THR A 36 9.03 1.08 -5.47
C THR A 36 8.64 2.05 -6.58
N GLY A 37 9.50 2.22 -7.60
CA GLY A 37 9.20 3.08 -8.75
C GLY A 37 7.93 2.68 -9.49
N LYS A 38 7.76 1.39 -9.80
CA LYS A 38 6.53 0.85 -10.42
C LYS A 38 5.28 1.12 -9.58
N LEU A 39 5.36 0.83 -8.27
CA LEU A 39 4.24 0.97 -7.35
C LEU A 39 3.82 2.44 -7.21
N VAL A 40 4.79 3.35 -7.01
CA VAL A 40 4.55 4.79 -6.88
C VAL A 40 3.96 5.35 -8.18
N LEU A 41 4.65 5.15 -9.32
CA LEU A 41 4.21 5.72 -10.60
C LEU A 41 2.83 5.24 -11.01
N GLY A 42 2.51 3.96 -10.76
CA GLY A 42 1.17 3.43 -11.04
C GLY A 42 0.07 3.94 -10.10
N SER A 43 0.42 4.56 -8.97
CA SER A 43 -0.56 5.04 -7.97
C SER A 43 -0.86 6.54 -8.10
N ILE A 44 0.08 7.33 -8.64
CA ILE A 44 -0.04 8.79 -8.77
C ILE A 44 -1.35 9.24 -9.44
N PRO A 45 -1.76 8.70 -10.61
CA PRO A 45 -2.97 9.18 -11.30
C PRO A 45 -4.24 8.97 -10.48
N LEU A 46 -4.30 7.83 -9.77
CA LEU A 46 -5.43 7.45 -8.96
C LEU A 46 -5.55 8.32 -7.71
N ILE A 47 -4.42 8.59 -7.03
CA ILE A 47 -4.38 9.50 -5.87
C ILE A 47 -4.74 10.92 -6.29
N ALA A 48 -4.18 11.40 -7.41
CA ALA A 48 -4.47 12.75 -7.93
C ALA A 48 -5.98 12.92 -8.19
N LEU A 49 -6.60 11.96 -8.88
CA LEU A 49 -8.03 11.99 -9.15
C LEU A 49 -8.85 12.03 -7.84
N ILE A 50 -8.58 11.11 -6.92
CA ILE A 50 -9.37 10.97 -5.69
C ILE A 50 -9.18 12.19 -4.76
N SER A 51 -7.98 12.76 -4.70
CA SER A 51 -7.70 13.94 -3.87
C SER A 51 -8.56 15.15 -4.24
N VAL A 52 -8.84 15.35 -5.53
CA VAL A 52 -9.71 16.43 -6.02
C VAL A 52 -11.16 16.22 -5.56
N PHE A 53 -11.68 15.00 -5.69
CA PHE A 53 -13.05 14.68 -5.28
C PHE A 53 -13.23 14.75 -3.77
N ILE A 54 -12.28 14.25 -2.98
CA ILE A 54 -12.34 14.33 -1.51
C ILE A 54 -12.35 15.79 -1.06
N GLY A 55 -11.49 16.63 -1.63
CA GLY A 55 -11.46 18.07 -1.32
C GLY A 55 -12.81 18.75 -1.62
N ALA A 56 -13.41 18.46 -2.77
CA ALA A 56 -14.72 19.01 -3.13
C ALA A 56 -15.84 18.55 -2.16
N VAL A 57 -15.87 17.27 -1.83
CA VAL A 57 -16.87 16.70 -0.90
C VAL A 57 -16.75 17.31 0.49
N LEU A 58 -15.53 17.48 1.01
CA LEU A 58 -15.28 18.09 2.32
C LEU A 58 -15.75 19.55 2.40
N VAL A 59 -15.50 20.34 1.36
CA VAL A 59 -15.94 21.74 1.31
C VAL A 59 -17.46 21.82 1.31
N ILE A 60 -18.14 21.01 0.50
CA ILE A 60 -19.61 20.97 0.43
C ILE A 60 -20.20 20.51 1.76
N GLN A 61 -19.62 19.47 2.38
CA GLN A 61 -20.09 18.95 3.67
C GLN A 61 -19.92 19.98 4.79
N THR A 62 -18.79 20.68 4.82
CA THR A 62 -18.52 21.73 5.82
C THR A 62 -19.45 22.92 5.62
N ALA A 63 -19.69 23.32 4.37
CA ALA A 63 -20.62 24.41 4.05
C ALA A 63 -22.06 24.11 4.48
N ASN A 64 -22.54 22.87 4.32
CA ASN A 64 -23.87 22.47 4.77
C ASN A 64 -23.99 22.42 6.31
N ASN A 65 -22.94 21.99 7.01
CA ASN A 65 -22.92 21.95 8.47
C ASN A 65 -22.87 23.35 9.12
N MET A 66 -22.27 24.35 8.45
CA MET A 66 -22.23 25.75 8.93
C MET A 66 -23.43 26.58 8.47
N THR A 67 -24.65 26.13 8.83
CA THR A 67 -25.91 26.81 8.47
C THR A 67 -26.26 28.00 9.37
N SER A 68 -25.44 28.31 10.38
CA SER A 68 -25.65 29.41 11.33
C SER A 68 -25.39 30.78 10.67
N PRO A 69 -26.35 31.73 10.67
CA PRO A 69 -26.19 33.06 10.05
C PRO A 69 -25.08 33.94 10.66
N LEU A 70 -24.59 33.56 11.85
CA LEU A 70 -23.63 34.31 12.66
C LEU A 70 -22.16 34.01 12.32
N LEU A 71 -21.88 32.97 11.52
CA LEU A 71 -20.51 32.54 11.25
C LEU A 71 -20.04 33.03 9.87
N PRO A 72 -18.94 33.81 9.80
CA PRO A 72 -18.33 34.21 8.53
C PRO A 72 -17.95 33.01 7.66
N LYS A 73 -18.22 33.09 6.35
CA LYS A 73 -17.89 32.04 5.36
C LYS A 73 -16.40 31.66 5.32
N MET A 74 -15.50 32.52 5.82
CA MET A 74 -14.07 32.26 5.94
C MET A 74 -13.76 31.04 6.84
N TYR A 75 -14.57 30.78 7.86
CA TYR A 75 -14.37 29.65 8.77
C TYR A 75 -14.57 28.29 8.10
N ILE A 76 -15.38 28.23 7.03
CA ILE A 76 -15.61 27.01 6.25
C ILE A 76 -14.30 26.51 5.63
N GLY A 77 -13.51 27.41 5.04
CA GLY A 77 -12.23 27.05 4.42
C GLY A 77 -11.16 26.65 5.44
N TYR A 78 -11.15 27.30 6.60
CA TYR A 78 -10.22 26.97 7.68
C TYR A 78 -10.50 25.58 8.26
N MET A 79 -11.76 25.30 8.61
CA MET A 79 -12.19 24.00 9.13
C MET A 79 -11.98 22.88 8.10
N ALA A 80 -12.37 23.10 6.84
CA ALA A 80 -12.18 22.10 5.79
C ALA A 80 -10.70 21.75 5.58
N ARG A 81 -9.81 22.74 5.62
CA ARG A 81 -8.35 22.51 5.52
C ARG A 81 -7.83 21.69 6.69
N GLU A 82 -8.26 22.01 7.91
CA GLU A 82 -7.79 21.36 9.13
C GLU A 82 -8.21 19.88 9.17
N SER A 83 -9.47 19.59 8.86
CA SER A 83 -9.99 18.22 8.72
C SER A 83 -9.30 17.44 7.58
N LEU A 84 -8.98 18.11 6.47
CA LEU A 84 -8.29 17.47 5.34
C LEU A 84 -6.88 17.06 5.73
N ILE A 85 -6.10 17.94 6.38
CA ILE A 85 -4.71 17.67 6.74
C ILE A 85 -4.59 16.64 7.88
N LEU A 86 -5.41 16.75 8.93
CA LEU A 86 -5.26 15.94 10.14
C LEU A 86 -5.86 14.53 10.01
N GLU A 87 -7.02 14.39 9.36
CA GLU A 87 -7.76 13.13 9.37
C GLU A 87 -7.83 12.51 7.98
N PHE A 88 -8.33 13.26 7.00
CA PHE A 88 -8.70 12.68 5.70
C PHE A 88 -7.50 12.35 4.82
N CYS A 89 -6.45 13.16 4.82
CA CYS A 89 -5.30 12.93 3.95
C CYS A 89 -4.59 11.62 4.30
N SER A 90 -4.26 11.40 5.58
CA SER A 90 -3.57 10.18 6.01
C SER A 90 -4.44 8.92 5.88
N THR A 91 -5.70 8.98 6.34
CA THR A 91 -6.58 7.80 6.34
C THR A 91 -7.00 7.37 4.94
N MET A 92 -7.42 8.31 4.09
CA MET A 92 -7.91 7.99 2.75
C MET A 92 -6.78 7.54 1.85
N VAL A 93 -5.63 8.23 1.87
CA VAL A 93 -4.47 7.85 1.06
C VAL A 93 -3.96 6.47 1.47
N CYS A 94 -3.88 6.17 2.77
CA CYS A 94 -3.48 4.84 3.25
C CYS A 94 -4.44 3.73 2.78
N LEU A 95 -5.75 3.93 2.91
CA LEU A 95 -6.77 2.95 2.54
C LEU A 95 -6.75 2.67 1.02
N ILE A 96 -6.66 3.73 0.22
CA ILE A 96 -6.58 3.65 -1.24
C ILE A 96 -5.29 2.95 -1.69
N LEU A 97 -4.15 3.34 -1.13
CA LEU A 97 -2.86 2.74 -1.42
C LEU A 97 -2.84 1.26 -1.04
N ALA A 98 -3.35 0.90 0.13
CA ALA A 98 -3.44 -0.49 0.60
C ALA A 98 -4.22 -1.36 -0.40
N GLY A 99 -5.36 -0.84 -0.91
CA GLY A 99 -6.13 -1.54 -1.94
C GLY A 99 -5.36 -1.69 -3.26
N LYS A 100 -4.91 -0.57 -3.85
CA LYS A 100 -4.27 -0.61 -5.18
C LYS A 100 -2.94 -1.35 -5.17
N ILE A 101 -2.07 -1.07 -4.20
CA ILE A 101 -0.74 -1.69 -4.09
C ILE A 101 -0.89 -3.16 -3.68
N GLY A 102 -1.75 -3.46 -2.70
CA GLY A 102 -2.00 -4.84 -2.26
C GLY A 102 -2.52 -5.72 -3.38
N SER A 103 -3.50 -5.25 -4.15
CA SER A 103 -4.01 -5.99 -5.33
C SER A 103 -2.95 -6.13 -6.42
N SER A 104 -2.12 -5.11 -6.66
CA SER A 104 -1.03 -5.19 -7.66
C SER A 104 0.00 -6.26 -7.29
N ILE A 105 0.45 -6.25 -6.02
CA ILE A 105 1.43 -7.23 -5.51
C ILE A 105 0.85 -8.65 -5.54
N SER A 106 -0.41 -8.82 -5.10
CA SER A 106 -1.06 -10.13 -5.11
C SER A 106 -1.23 -10.68 -6.53
N SER A 107 -1.58 -9.82 -7.49
CA SER A 107 -1.74 -10.22 -8.89
C SER A 107 -0.40 -10.62 -9.52
N GLU A 108 0.66 -9.87 -9.22
CA GLU A 108 2.00 -10.18 -9.73
C GLU A 108 2.56 -11.48 -9.16
N LEU A 109 2.48 -11.70 -7.84
CA LEU A 109 2.87 -12.95 -7.21
C LEU A 109 2.01 -14.13 -7.70
N GLY A 110 0.70 -13.92 -7.87
CA GLY A 110 -0.20 -14.92 -8.45
C GLY A 110 0.19 -15.30 -9.87
N THR A 111 0.52 -14.32 -10.72
CA THR A 111 0.99 -14.56 -12.09
C THR A 111 2.31 -15.32 -12.10
N MET A 112 3.25 -14.98 -11.21
CA MET A 112 4.53 -15.69 -11.06
C MET A 112 4.34 -17.13 -10.56
N ARG A 113 3.30 -17.40 -9.78
CA ARG A 113 2.93 -18.75 -9.36
C ARG A 113 2.34 -19.56 -10.52
N ILE A 114 1.41 -18.97 -11.28
CA ILE A 114 0.75 -19.63 -12.42
C ILE A 114 1.75 -19.93 -13.55
N THR A 115 2.74 -19.06 -13.74
CA THR A 115 3.82 -19.24 -14.73
C THR A 115 4.99 -20.09 -14.20
N GLU A 116 4.84 -20.72 -13.03
CA GLU A 116 5.84 -21.59 -12.38
C GLU A 116 7.21 -20.92 -12.12
N GLN A 117 7.30 -19.59 -12.20
CA GLN A 117 8.55 -18.86 -11.96
C GLN A 117 9.02 -19.05 -10.52
N ILE A 118 8.10 -19.07 -9.56
CA ILE A 118 8.40 -19.31 -8.14
C ILE A 118 9.03 -20.69 -7.94
N ASP A 119 8.43 -21.72 -8.54
CA ASP A 119 8.92 -23.09 -8.42
C ASP A 119 10.27 -23.26 -9.13
N ALA A 120 10.47 -22.59 -10.27
CA ALA A 120 11.77 -22.56 -10.96
C ALA A 120 12.88 -21.97 -10.08
N MET A 121 12.61 -20.88 -9.35
CA MET A 121 13.60 -20.28 -8.44
C MET A 121 13.94 -21.20 -7.26
N GLU A 122 12.94 -21.89 -6.70
CA GLU A 122 13.14 -22.87 -5.63
C GLU A 122 13.98 -24.07 -6.13
N MET A 123 13.76 -24.55 -7.35
CA MET A 123 14.56 -25.61 -7.98
C MET A 123 16.01 -25.17 -8.27
N MET A 124 16.23 -23.87 -8.50
CA MET A 124 17.57 -23.29 -8.65
C MET A 124 18.30 -23.08 -7.30
N GLY A 125 17.67 -23.46 -6.18
CA GLY A 125 18.24 -23.31 -4.84
C GLY A 125 18.17 -21.88 -4.29
N VAL A 126 17.40 -20.99 -4.93
CA VAL A 126 17.23 -19.60 -4.49
C VAL A 126 15.99 -19.51 -3.59
N ASN A 127 16.12 -18.86 -2.44
CA ASN A 127 14.99 -18.59 -1.56
C ASN A 127 14.02 -17.59 -2.19
N SER A 128 12.94 -18.09 -2.81
CA SER A 128 11.87 -17.33 -3.46
C SER A 128 11.20 -16.32 -2.51
N ALA A 129 10.97 -16.70 -1.25
CA ALA A 129 10.33 -15.83 -0.27
C ALA A 129 11.19 -14.59 0.04
N ASN A 130 12.50 -14.77 0.26
CA ASN A 130 13.42 -13.66 0.50
C ASN A 130 13.58 -12.78 -0.75
N PHE A 131 13.75 -13.38 -1.92
CA PHE A 131 14.07 -12.65 -3.14
C PHE A 131 12.89 -11.85 -3.72
N LEU A 132 11.64 -12.33 -3.60
CA LEU A 132 10.48 -11.65 -4.17
C LEU A 132 9.66 -10.86 -3.15
N VAL A 133 9.51 -11.38 -1.93
CA VAL A 133 8.56 -10.79 -0.97
C VAL A 133 9.25 -9.70 -0.13
N LEU A 134 10.51 -9.90 0.27
CA LEU A 134 11.23 -8.90 1.07
C LEU A 134 11.32 -7.52 0.39
N PRO A 135 11.71 -7.39 -0.90
CA PRO A 135 11.77 -6.08 -1.55
C PRO A 135 10.40 -5.41 -1.59
N LYS A 136 9.32 -6.17 -1.86
CA LYS A 136 7.96 -5.64 -1.95
C LYS A 136 7.42 -5.15 -0.59
N ILE A 137 7.73 -5.86 0.50
CA ILE A 137 7.42 -5.42 1.87
C ILE A 137 8.14 -4.11 2.16
N LEU A 138 9.46 -4.07 1.93
CA LEU A 138 10.25 -2.85 2.16
C LEU A 138 9.72 -1.68 1.33
N SER A 139 9.41 -1.91 0.05
CA SER A 139 8.85 -0.90 -0.85
C SER A 139 7.55 -0.32 -0.32
N THR A 140 6.69 -1.15 0.27
CA THR A 140 5.40 -0.71 0.83
C THR A 140 5.58 0.02 2.16
N THR A 141 6.54 -0.36 2.99
CA THR A 141 6.79 0.30 4.28
C THR A 141 7.44 1.67 4.16
N MET A 142 8.18 1.93 3.08
CA MET A 142 8.87 3.21 2.86
C MET A 142 8.00 4.24 2.13
N LEU A 143 6.88 3.80 1.55
CA LEU A 143 5.93 4.58 0.77
C LEU A 143 4.87 5.20 1.68
#